data_AF-A0A7K3KQW3-F1
#
_entry.id   AF-A0A7K3KQW3-F1
#
_cell.length_a   1.000
_cell.length_b   1.000
_cell.length_c   1.000
_cell.angle_alpha   90.00
_cell.angle_beta   90.00
_cell.angle_gamma   90.00
#
_symmetry.space_group_name_H-M   'P 1'
#
loop_
_entity.id
_entity.type
_entity.pdbx_description
1 polymer ?
#
loop_
_entity_poly.entity_id
_entity_poly.type
_entity_poly.pdbx_seq_one_letter_code
_entity_poly.pdbx_strand_id
1 'polypeptide(L)'
;MALNNKTIKELHDLLVKKEISAVDLTRATLEDVHAREAAMGSFISVLDEEALAQAAAIDARGIDAAKLTDGIPLAVKDNIVTKNIET
;
A
#
# COMPACT_ATOMS: atom_id res chain seq x y z
N MET A 1 -8.27 2.66 15.06
CA MET A 1 -8.82 1.58 14.21
C MET A 1 -7.85 1.37 13.07
N ALA A 2 -7.35 0.14 12.86
CA ALA A 2 -6.35 -0.12 11.82
C ALA A 2 -6.95 0.02 10.42
N LEU A 3 -6.29 0.76 9.53
CA LEU A 3 -6.70 0.93 8.13
C LEU A 3 -6.77 -0.42 7.40
N ASN A 4 -5.90 -1.37 7.79
CA ASN A 4 -5.79 -2.70 7.18
C ASN A 4 -7.00 -3.62 7.38
N ASN A 5 -7.97 -3.25 8.23
CA ASN A 5 -9.22 -4.00 8.41
C ASN A 5 -10.36 -3.53 7.50
N LYS A 6 -10.13 -2.48 6.71
CA LYS A 6 -11.11 -1.95 5.75
C LYS A 6 -10.99 -2.69 4.42
N THR A 7 -12.11 -2.81 3.71
CA THR A 7 -12.11 -3.29 2.33
C THR A 7 -11.42 -2.29 1.40
N ILE A 8 -10.97 -2.77 0.24
CA ILE A 8 -10.39 -1.91 -0.80
C ILE A 8 -11.34 -0.78 -1.18
N LYS A 9 -12.65 -1.04 -1.26
CA LYS A 9 -13.65 -0.03 -1.60
C LYS A 9 -13.75 1.07 -0.54
N GLU A 10 -13.78 0.69 0.73
CA GLU A 10 -13.80 1.67 1.82
C GLU A 10 -12.52 2.51 1.85
N LEU A 11 -11.35 1.89 1.62
CA LEU A 11 -10.08 2.63 1.54
C LEU A 11 -10.06 3.59 0.36
N HIS A 12 -10.51 3.15 -0.82
CA HIS A 12 -10.61 4.00 -2.01
C HIS A 12 -11.55 5.19 -1.78
N ASP A 13 -12.69 4.97 -1.13
CA ASP A 13 -13.62 6.05 -0.80
C ASP A 13 -12.98 7.09 0.13
N LEU A 14 -12.18 6.65 1.11
CA LEU A 14 -11.44 7.55 2.01
C LEU A 14 -10.35 8.35 1.26
N LEU A 15 -9.62 7.69 0.36
CA LEU A 15 -8.58 8.29 -0.48
C LEU A 15 -9.16 9.35 -1.44
N VAL A 16 -10.25 9.02 -2.14
CA VAL A 16 -10.94 9.94 -3.05
C VAL A 16 -11.49 11.17 -2.30
N LYS A 17 -12.02 10.96 -1.09
CA LYS A 17 -12.50 12.05 -0.22
C LYS A 17 -11.36 12.82 0.47
N LYS A 18 -10.11 12.38 0.33
CA LYS A 18 -8.92 12.93 1.00
C LYS A 18 -9.04 12.92 2.54
N GLU A 19 -9.79 11.96 3.08
CA GLU A 19 -9.85 11.72 4.53
C GLU A 19 -8.56 11.07 5.03
N ILE A 20 -7.87 10.34 4.15
CA ILE A 20 -6.51 9.83 4.31
C ILE A 20 -5.72 10.09 3.03
N SER A 21 -4.40 10.19 3.13
CA SER A 21 -3.52 10.19 1.95
C SER A 21 -3.03 8.78 1.60
N ALA A 22 -2.56 8.57 0.37
CA ALA A 22 -1.92 7.32 -0.03
C ALA A 22 -0.66 7.05 0.80
N VAL A 23 0.09 8.10 1.16
CA VAL A 23 1.25 8.00 2.05
C VAL A 23 0.83 7.53 3.45
N ASP A 24 -0.25 8.05 4.01
CA ASP A 24 -0.72 7.63 5.34
C ASP A 24 -1.15 6.17 5.35
N LEU A 25 -1.87 5.74 4.30
CA LEU A 25 -2.26 4.34 4.13
C LEU A 25 -1.04 3.43 3.99
N THR A 26 -0.08 3.82 3.15
CA THR A 26 1.14 3.04 2.91
C THR A 26 1.97 2.90 4.19
N ARG A 27 2.16 3.99 4.95
CA ARG A 27 2.85 3.95 6.25
C ARG A 27 2.16 3.00 7.23
N ALA A 28 0.86 3.11 7.39
CA ALA A 28 0.10 2.24 8.28
C ALA A 28 0.17 0.75 7.86
N THR A 29 0.22 0.46 6.56
CA THR A 29 0.41 -0.90 6.06
C THR A 29 1.82 -1.42 6.36
N LEU A 30 2.86 -0.64 6.09
CA LEU A 30 4.25 -1.04 6.37
C LEU A 30 4.50 -1.25 7.87
N GLU A 31 3.97 -0.37 8.73
CA GLU A 31 4.07 -0.53 10.18
C GLU A 31 3.46 -1.85 10.67
N ASP A 32 2.30 -2.24 10.14
CA ASP A 32 1.64 -3.51 10.50
C ASP A 32 2.38 -4.73 9.95
N VAL A 33 2.97 -4.62 8.74
CA VAL A 33 3.86 -5.65 8.19
C VAL A 33 5.04 -5.87 9.13
N HIS A 34 5.81 -4.82 9.43
CA HIS A 34 7.00 -4.91 10.29
C HIS A 34 6.67 -5.37 11.71
N ALA A 35 5.49 -5.04 12.23
CA ALA A 35 5.06 -5.49 13.56
C ALA A 35 4.74 -6.99 13.63
N ARG A 36 4.34 -7.63 12.52
CA ARG A 36 3.87 -9.03 12.51
C ARG A 36 4.80 -9.98 11.79
N GLU A 37 5.66 -9.48 10.91
CA GLU A 37 6.41 -10.30 9.97
C GLU A 37 7.32 -11.31 10.67
N ALA A 38 7.94 -10.93 11.78
CA ALA A 38 8.79 -11.84 12.56
C ALA A 38 8.05 -13.11 13.07
N ALA A 39 6.73 -13.03 13.27
CA ALA A 39 5.91 -14.16 13.70
C ALA A 39 5.26 -14.89 12.53
N MET A 40 4.98 -14.20 11.42
CA MET A 40 4.21 -14.72 10.30
C MET A 40 5.07 -15.28 9.16
N GLY A 41 6.24 -14.70 8.89
CA GLY A 41 7.11 -15.09 7.78
C GLY A 41 6.40 -15.04 6.42
N SER A 42 5.63 -13.98 6.15
CA SER A 42 4.78 -13.84 4.96
C SER A 42 5.44 -13.08 3.81
N PHE A 43 6.44 -12.24 4.07
CA PHE A 43 7.11 -11.40 3.08
C PHE A 43 8.57 -11.81 2.92
N ILE A 44 9.04 -11.89 1.67
CA ILE A 44 10.46 -12.15 1.35
C ILE A 44 11.21 -10.83 1.25
N SER A 45 10.64 -9.89 0.49
CA SER A 45 11.18 -8.54 0.27
C SER A 45 10.08 -7.51 0.53
N VAL A 46 10.39 -6.48 1.33
CA VAL A 46 9.51 -5.34 1.60
C VAL A 46 10.19 -4.08 1.05
N LEU A 47 9.48 -3.34 0.19
CA LEU A 47 10.01 -2.19 -0.56
C LEU A 47 9.54 -0.87 0.08
N ASP A 48 10.00 -0.61 1.31
CA ASP A 48 9.51 0.51 2.12
C ASP A 48 9.68 1.87 1.42
N GLU A 49 10.89 2.15 0.91
CA GLU A 49 11.22 3.45 0.31
C GLU A 49 10.48 3.67 -1.02
N GLU A 50 10.45 2.66 -1.89
CA GLU A 50 9.77 2.73 -3.17
C GLU A 50 8.26 2.83 -3.01
N ALA A 51 7.68 2.11 -2.05
CA ALA A 51 6.24 2.18 -1.76
C ALA A 51 5.85 3.59 -1.30
N LEU A 52 6.61 4.19 -0.39
CA LEU A 52 6.37 5.55 0.10
C LEU A 52 6.58 6.60 -1.01
N ALA A 53 7.60 6.44 -1.85
CA ALA A 53 7.83 7.34 -2.97
C ALA A 53 6.70 7.28 -4.01
N GLN A 54 6.19 6.08 -4.32
CA GLN A 54 5.04 5.92 -5.20
C GLN A 54 3.77 6.51 -4.61
N ALA A 55 3.52 6.30 -3.31
CA ALA A 55 2.38 6.88 -2.62
C ALA A 55 2.41 8.41 -2.65
N ALA A 56 3.58 9.02 -2.40
CA ALA A 56 3.75 10.48 -2.46
C ALA A 56 3.49 11.03 -3.88
N ALA A 57 3.93 10.31 -4.92
CA ALA A 57 3.64 10.69 -6.31
C ALA A 57 2.14 10.58 -6.63
N ILE A 58 1.45 9.57 -6.09
CA ILE A 58 0.00 9.41 -6.23
C ILE A 58 -0.75 10.55 -5.52
N ASP A 59 -0.35 10.91 -4.30
CA ASP A 59 -0.95 12.04 -3.58
C ASP A 59 -0.74 13.36 -4.32
N ALA A 60 0.46 13.58 -4.88
CA ALA A 60 0.78 14.78 -5.65
C ALA A 60 -0.05 14.92 -6.93
N ARG A 61 -0.31 13.81 -7.64
CA ARG A 61 -1.17 13.84 -8.85
C ARG A 61 -2.68 13.80 -8.50
N GLY A 62 -3.04 13.34 -7.31
CA GLY A 62 -4.40 13.07 -6.87
C GLY A 62 -4.90 11.68 -7.25
N ILE A 63 -5.81 11.16 -6.41
CA ILE A 63 -6.44 9.84 -6.58
C ILE A 63 -7.40 9.87 -7.76
N ASP A 64 -7.24 8.94 -8.69
CA ASP A 64 -8.19 8.72 -9.79
C ASP A 64 -9.42 7.96 -9.26
N ALA A 65 -10.52 8.68 -9.09
CA ALA A 65 -11.77 8.12 -8.58
C ALA A 65 -12.34 6.99 -9.46
N ALA A 66 -12.01 6.95 -10.76
CA ALA A 66 -12.45 5.88 -11.67
C ALA A 66 -11.64 4.58 -11.52
N LYS A 67 -10.47 4.63 -10.87
CA LYS A 67 -9.58 3.48 -10.67
C LYS A 67 -9.60 3.05 -9.21
N LEU A 68 -10.37 2.00 -8.91
CA LEU A 68 -10.58 1.48 -7.55
C LEU A 68 -9.30 1.13 -6.77
N THR A 69 -8.23 0.77 -7.47
CA THR A 69 -6.95 0.38 -6.85
C THR A 69 -5.97 1.55 -6.72
N ASP A 70 -6.38 2.76 -7.05
CA ASP A 70 -5.48 3.89 -7.02
C ASP A 70 -5.11 4.32 -5.60
N GLY A 71 -3.81 4.33 -5.27
CA GLY A 71 -3.32 4.58 -3.92
C GLY A 71 -3.45 3.40 -2.95
N ILE A 72 -3.90 2.23 -3.40
CA ILE A 72 -4.05 1.04 -2.57
C ILE A 72 -2.74 0.22 -2.57
N PRO A 73 -2.16 -0.10 -1.39
CA PRO A 73 -0.98 -0.96 -1.28
C PRO A 73 -1.22 -2.37 -1.84
N LEU A 74 -0.18 -2.96 -2.43
CA LEU A 74 -0.25 -4.29 -3.04
C LEU A 74 0.97 -5.12 -2.62
N ALA A 75 0.71 -6.35 -2.18
CA ALA A 75 1.71 -7.41 -2.03
C ALA A 75 1.59 -8.39 -3.20
N VAL A 76 2.72 -8.87 -3.69
CA VAL A 76 2.79 -9.79 -4.85
C VAL A 76 3.51 -11.06 -4.44
N LYS A 77 3.02 -12.21 -4.91
CA LYS A 77 3.68 -13.50 -4.67
C LYS A 77 5.00 -13.54 -5.45
N ASP A 78 6.06 -14.01 -4.80
CA ASP A 78 7.44 -14.07 -5.33
C ASP A 78 7.67 -15.11 -6.44
N ASN A 79 6.61 -15.58 -7.08
CA ASN A 79 6.68 -16.35 -8.33
C ASN A 79 6.09 -15.56 -9.51
N ILE A 80 5.85 -14.27 -9.32
CA ILE A 80 5.38 -13.32 -10.31
C ILE A 80 6.50 -12.31 -10.52
N VAL A 81 7.04 -12.26 -11.74
CA VAL A 81 8.15 -11.37 -12.10
C VAL A 81 7.79 -9.92 -11.78
N THR A 82 8.58 -9.29 -10.92
CA THR A 82 8.47 -7.87 -10.58
C THR A 82 9.65 -7.10 -11.18
N LYS A 83 9.36 -6.00 -11.89
CA LYS A 83 10.39 -5.29 -12.65
C LYS A 83 11.41 -4.64 -11.70
N ASN A 84 12.69 -4.92 -11.91
CA ASN A 84 13.82 -4.40 -11.13
C ASN A 84 13.82 -4.80 -9.64
N ILE A 85 13.09 -5.84 -9.28
CA ILE A 85 13.05 -6.42 -7.93
C ILE A 85 13.50 -7.87 -8.09
N GLU A 86 14.28 -8.39 -7.15
CA GLU A 86 14.68 -9.79 -7.14
C GLU A 86 13.43 -10.68 -6.99
N THR A 87 13.34 -11.73 -7.81
CA THR A 87 12.22 -12.68 -7.88
C THR A 87 12.76 -14.04 -8.27
#